data_AF-A0A7J6NT87-F1
#
_entry.id   AF-A0A7J6NT87-F1
#
_cell.length_a   1.000
_cell.length_b   1.000
_cell.length_c   1.000
_cell.angle_alpha   90.00
_cell.angle_beta   90.00
_cell.angle_gamma   90.00
#
_symmetry.space_group_name_H-M   'P 1'
#
loop_
_entity.id
_entity.type
_entity.pdbx_description
1 polymer ?
#
loop_
_entity_poly.entity_id
_entity_poly.type
_entity_poly.pdbx_seq_one_letter_code
_entity_poly.pdbx_strand_id
1 'polypeptide(L)'
;MACAECESFLFVVYLFCFVGFLMALGPFARILAQVALVAGSAIGRAFVQAFQEAAQKGATQAATRTLRRQMPVEEAYKILGIDTTAATREEIAKHYSKLYEMNAPSGSAAGSPYLQQRIENAQKVIIQHLESQKGSKS
;
A
#
# COMPACT_ATOMS: atom_id res chain seq x y z
N MET A 1 59.34 -39.09 28.92
CA MET A 1 59.40 -37.97 27.96
C MET A 1 59.15 -38.51 26.55
N ALA A 2 57.97 -39.08 26.31
CA ALA A 2 57.60 -39.71 25.03
C ALA A 2 56.13 -39.47 24.62
N CYS A 3 55.33 -38.80 25.47
CA CYS A 3 53.91 -38.55 25.16
C CYS A 3 53.64 -37.24 24.39
N ALA A 4 54.55 -36.25 24.44
CA ALA A 4 54.30 -34.94 23.83
C ALA A 4 54.54 -34.90 22.30
N GLU A 5 55.40 -35.78 21.77
CA GLU A 5 55.73 -35.80 20.34
C GLU A 5 54.64 -36.52 19.51
N CYS A 6 53.85 -37.41 20.12
CA CYS A 6 52.80 -38.16 19.43
C CYS A 6 51.56 -37.30 19.10
N GLU A 7 51.14 -36.41 20.01
CA GLU A 7 50.04 -35.46 19.72
C GLU A 7 50.42 -34.41 18.68
N SER A 8 51.69 -33.97 18.69
CA SER A 8 52.20 -33.01 17.73
C SER A 8 52.16 -33.56 16.30
N PHE A 9 52.47 -34.86 16.12
CA PHE A 9 52.41 -35.51 14.80
C PHE A 9 50.99 -35.65 14.27
N LEU A 10 50.03 -36.02 15.13
CA LEU A 10 48.61 -36.08 14.78
C LEU A 10 48.05 -34.70 14.44
N PHE A 11 48.43 -33.66 15.19
CA PHE A 11 48.01 -32.29 14.91
C PHE A 11 48.56 -31.79 13.56
N VAL A 12 49.82 -32.08 13.24
CA VAL A 12 50.42 -31.74 11.94
C VAL A 12 49.72 -32.48 10.80
N VAL A 13 49.44 -33.78 10.93
CA VAL A 13 48.72 -34.55 9.91
C VAL A 13 47.29 -34.03 9.72
N TYR A 14 46.58 -33.72 10.81
CA TYR A 14 45.22 -33.17 10.74
C TYR A 14 45.20 -31.77 10.14
N LEU A 15 46.17 -30.92 10.49
CA LEU A 15 46.33 -29.58 9.93
C LEU A 15 46.65 -29.64 8.43
N PHE A 16 47.56 -30.51 8.00
CA PHE A 16 47.87 -30.69 6.57
C PHE A 16 46.68 -31.27 5.80
N CYS A 17 45.94 -32.21 6.37
CA CYS A 17 44.74 -32.77 5.75
C CYS A 17 43.60 -31.74 5.66
N PHE A 18 43.41 -30.93 6.71
CA PHE A 18 42.43 -29.85 6.76
C PHE A 18 42.76 -28.72 5.78
N VAL A 19 44.03 -28.32 5.69
CA VAL A 19 44.49 -27.32 4.72
C VAL A 19 44.39 -27.86 3.29
N GLY A 20 44.71 -29.13 3.05
CA GLY A 20 44.51 -29.80 1.76
C GLY A 20 43.03 -29.87 1.35
N PHE A 21 42.13 -30.14 2.29
CA PHE A 21 40.69 -30.15 2.05
C PHE A 21 40.14 -28.74 1.75
N LEU A 22 40.61 -27.71 2.46
CA LEU A 22 40.28 -26.30 2.18
C LEU A 22 40.77 -25.83 0.81
N MET A 23 41.96 -26.27 0.38
CA MET A 23 42.51 -25.99 -0.95
C MET A 23 41.67 -26.64 -2.07
N ALA A 24 41.09 -27.82 -1.81
CA ALA A 24 40.22 -28.50 -2.77
C ALA A 24 38.83 -27.84 -2.93
N LEU A 25 38.31 -27.17 -1.89
CA LEU A 25 36.99 -26.53 -1.92
C LEU A 25 36.93 -25.22 -2.74
N GLY A 26 38.07 -24.53 -2.91
CA GLY A 26 38.12 -23.25 -3.63
C GLY A 26 37.64 -23.31 -5.10
N PRO A 27 38.15 -24.25 -5.93
CA PRO A 27 37.71 -24.42 -7.31
C PRO A 27 36.24 -24.84 -7.45
N PHE A 28 35.75 -25.75 -6.61
CA PHE A 28 34.35 -26.18 -6.63
C PHE A 28 33.40 -25.05 -6.22
N ALA A 29 33.76 -24.26 -5.20
CA ALA A 29 32.97 -23.10 -4.80
C ALA A 29 32.83 -22.06 -5.93
N ARG A 30 33.91 -21.83 -6.70
CA ARG A 30 33.86 -20.93 -7.87
C ARG A 30 32.93 -21.43 -8.97
N ILE A 31 32.98 -22.72 -9.29
CA ILE A 31 32.10 -23.32 -10.31
C ILE A 31 30.64 -23.24 -9.87
N LEU A 32 30.35 -23.57 -8.61
CA LEU A 32 29.00 -23.49 -8.05
C LEU A 32 28.46 -22.05 -8.06
N ALA A 33 29.29 -21.06 -7.70
CA ALA A 33 28.90 -19.65 -7.74
C ALA A 33 28.57 -19.18 -9.16
N GLN A 34 29.36 -19.58 -10.16
CA GLN A 34 29.12 -19.23 -11.56
C GLN A 34 27.81 -19.84 -12.08
N VAL A 35 27.56 -21.12 -11.80
CA VAL A 35 26.32 -21.79 -12.19
C VAL A 35 25.11 -21.16 -11.49
N ALA A 36 25.21 -20.88 -10.18
CA ALA A 36 24.14 -20.25 -9.43
C ALA A 36 23.80 -18.85 -9.94
N LEU A 37 24.80 -18.04 -10.28
CA LEU A 37 24.59 -16.70 -10.83
C LEU A 37 23.95 -16.76 -12.22
N VAL A 38 24.45 -17.63 -13.11
CA VAL A 38 23.91 -17.77 -14.46
C VAL A 38 22.47 -18.32 -14.43
N ALA A 39 22.22 -19.39 -13.67
CA ALA A 39 20.91 -20.01 -13.58
C ALA A 39 19.90 -19.19 -12.79
N GLY A 40 20.33 -18.52 -11.70
CA GLY A 40 19.45 -17.74 -10.82
C GLY A 40 19.07 -16.36 -11.35
N SER A 41 19.87 -15.80 -12.25
CA SER A 41 19.67 -14.41 -12.74
C SER A 41 18.33 -14.20 -13.48
N ALA A 42 17.89 -15.16 -14.28
CA ALA A 42 16.63 -15.07 -15.01
C ALA A 42 15.42 -15.11 -14.07
N ILE A 43 15.45 -16.02 -13.09
CA ILE A 43 14.39 -16.18 -12.09
C ILE A 43 14.31 -14.93 -11.20
N GLY A 44 15.45 -14.43 -10.71
CA GLY A 44 15.50 -13.23 -9.88
C GLY A 44 14.92 -11.98 -10.57
N ARG A 45 15.21 -11.79 -11.86
CA ARG A 45 14.63 -10.67 -12.65
C ARG A 45 13.12 -10.79 -12.80
N ALA A 46 12.59 -11.99 -13.04
CA ALA A 46 11.15 -12.21 -13.14
C ALA A 46 10.41 -11.90 -11.83
N PHE A 47 10.97 -12.28 -10.68
CA PHE A 47 10.41 -11.92 -9.37
C PHE A 47 10.40 -10.40 -9.13
N VAL A 48 11.49 -9.70 -9.44
CA VAL A 48 11.56 -8.24 -9.30
C VAL A 48 10.55 -7.54 -10.21
N GLN A 49 10.43 -7.99 -11.46
CA GLN A 49 9.45 -7.44 -12.42
C GLN A 49 8.01 -7.68 -11.95
N ALA A 50 7.69 -8.91 -11.49
CA ALA A 50 6.37 -9.23 -10.96
C ALA A 50 6.03 -8.40 -9.71
N PHE A 51 7.00 -8.16 -8.83
CA PHE A 51 6.80 -7.32 -7.66
C PHE A 51 6.56 -5.86 -8.04
N GLN A 52 7.33 -5.33 -8.99
CA GLN A 52 7.16 -3.97 -9.50
C GLN A 52 5.79 -3.79 -10.17
N GLU A 53 5.35 -4.77 -10.97
CA GLU A 53 4.03 -4.77 -11.55
C GLU A 53 2.92 -4.84 -10.50
N ALA A 54 3.06 -5.67 -9.46
CA ALA A 54 2.09 -5.74 -8.37
C ALA A 54 2.01 -4.43 -7.59
N ALA A 55 3.15 -3.77 -7.34
CA ALA A 55 3.20 -2.47 -6.68
C ALA A 55 2.52 -1.38 -7.53
N GLN A 56 2.79 -1.34 -8.84
CA GLN A 56 2.17 -0.38 -9.75
C GLN A 56 0.67 -0.65 -9.96
N LYS A 57 0.27 -1.90 -10.15
CA LYS A 57 -1.14 -2.33 -10.28
C LYS A 57 -1.90 -2.09 -8.99
N GLY A 58 -1.28 -2.30 -7.82
CA GLY A 58 -1.85 -1.99 -6.52
C GLY A 58 -2.12 -0.49 -6.36
N ALA A 59 -1.14 0.35 -6.72
CA ALA A 59 -1.29 1.81 -6.67
C ALA A 59 -2.38 2.33 -7.62
N THR A 60 -2.43 1.83 -8.87
CA THR A 60 -3.45 2.23 -9.85
C THR A 60 -4.84 1.71 -9.51
N GLN A 61 -4.99 0.47 -9.04
CA GLN A 61 -6.29 -0.04 -8.58
C GLN A 61 -6.80 0.67 -7.33
N ALA A 62 -5.92 1.04 -6.40
CA ALA A 62 -6.28 1.84 -5.24
C ALA A 62 -6.76 3.24 -5.63
N ALA A 63 -6.07 3.90 -6.57
CA ALA A 63 -6.49 5.19 -7.11
C ALA A 63 -7.86 5.11 -7.81
N THR A 64 -8.05 4.13 -8.69
CA THR A 64 -9.31 3.94 -9.43
C THR A 64 -10.47 3.56 -8.52
N ARG A 65 -10.23 2.74 -7.48
CA ARG A 65 -11.26 2.38 -6.48
C ARG A 65 -11.62 3.58 -5.60
N THR A 66 -10.67 4.46 -5.30
CA THR A 66 -10.93 5.71 -4.57
C THR A 66 -11.75 6.69 -5.40
N LEU A 67 -11.43 6.83 -6.70
CA LEU A 67 -12.24 7.62 -7.64
C LEU A 67 -13.68 7.07 -7.76
N ARG A 68 -13.83 5.75 -7.82
CA ARG A 68 -15.15 5.10 -7.91
C ARG A 68 -15.95 5.11 -6.59
N ARG A 69 -15.34 5.51 -5.47
CA ARG A 69 -16.03 5.76 -4.18
C ARG A 69 -16.61 7.16 -4.06
N GLN A 70 -16.43 8.03 -5.06
CA GLN A 70 -17.09 9.33 -5.04
C GLN A 70 -18.61 9.15 -5.22
N MET A 71 -19.36 9.79 -4.33
CA MET A 71 -20.82 9.83 -4.38
C MET A 71 -21.25 10.60 -5.64
N PRO A 72 -22.21 10.08 -6.43
CA PRO A 72 -22.72 10.81 -7.59
C PRO A 72 -23.45 12.09 -7.14
N VAL A 73 -23.39 13.12 -7.97
CA VAL A 73 -23.90 14.46 -7.64
C VAL A 73 -25.40 14.42 -7.33
N GLU A 74 -26.17 13.63 -8.08
CA GLU A 74 -27.61 13.47 -7.91
C GLU A 74 -27.95 12.80 -6.57
N GLU A 75 -27.12 11.87 -6.10
CA GLU A 75 -27.29 11.26 -4.78
C GLU A 75 -26.95 12.26 -3.67
N ALA A 76 -25.94 13.11 -3.86
CA ALA A 76 -25.59 14.14 -2.89
C ALA A 76 -26.75 15.13 -2.66
N TYR A 77 -27.41 15.58 -3.73
CA TYR A 77 -28.61 16.43 -3.63
C TYR A 77 -29.75 15.73 -2.87
N LYS A 78 -29.98 14.43 -3.15
CA LYS A 78 -30.99 13.63 -2.45
C LYS A 78 -30.67 13.46 -0.96
N ILE A 79 -29.41 13.25 -0.58
CA ILE A 79 -28.99 13.12 0.83
C ILE A 79 -29.25 14.42 1.60
N LEU A 80 -28.99 15.57 0.98
CA LEU A 80 -29.25 16.88 1.58
C LEU A 80 -30.73 17.30 1.49
N GLY A 81 -31.56 16.54 0.77
CA GLY A 81 -32.98 16.83 0.59
C GLY A 81 -33.20 18.12 -0.21
N ILE A 82 -32.38 18.35 -1.23
CA ILE A 82 -32.46 19.51 -2.12
C ILE A 82 -32.90 19.00 -3.49
N ASP A 83 -34.07 19.43 -3.97
CA ASP A 83 -34.66 18.92 -5.20
C ASP A 83 -34.09 19.58 -6.47
N THR A 84 -33.43 20.74 -6.33
CA THR A 84 -32.94 21.54 -7.47
C THR A 84 -31.42 21.62 -7.49
N THR A 85 -30.82 21.41 -8.66
CA THR A 85 -29.39 21.59 -8.90
C THR A 85 -28.95 23.05 -8.87
N ALA A 86 -29.91 23.99 -8.87
CA ALA A 86 -29.71 25.44 -8.80
C ALA A 86 -29.65 26.01 -7.38
N ALA A 87 -29.56 25.16 -6.35
CA ALA A 87 -29.51 25.62 -4.96
C ALA A 87 -28.30 26.54 -4.69
N THR A 88 -28.55 27.56 -3.87
CA THR A 88 -27.53 28.51 -3.43
C THR A 88 -26.59 27.88 -2.40
N ARG A 89 -25.39 28.45 -2.24
CA ARG A 89 -24.39 27.91 -1.30
C ARG A 89 -24.88 27.98 0.14
N GLU A 90 -25.69 28.99 0.44
CA GLU A 90 -26.32 29.26 1.71
C GLU A 90 -27.37 28.19 2.06
N GLU A 91 -28.22 27.81 1.09
CA GLU A 91 -29.21 26.73 1.26
C GLU A 91 -28.54 25.39 1.54
N ILE A 92 -27.47 25.07 0.80
CA ILE A 92 -26.69 23.85 1.01
C ILE A 92 -26.11 23.81 2.42
N ALA A 93 -25.51 24.91 2.88
CA ALA A 93 -24.96 25.02 4.24
C ALA A 93 -26.04 24.84 5.32
N LYS A 94 -27.21 25.45 5.13
CA LYS A 94 -28.34 25.32 6.07
C LYS A 94 -28.85 23.88 6.19
N HIS A 95 -29.04 23.19 5.06
CA HIS A 95 -29.48 21.80 5.05
C HIS A 95 -28.42 20.88 5.66
N TYR A 96 -27.15 21.11 5.33
CA TYR A 96 -26.02 20.40 5.92
C TYR A 96 -26.01 20.51 7.44
N SER A 97 -25.99 21.73 7.99
CA SER A 97 -25.92 21.94 9.44
C SER A 97 -27.08 21.27 10.16
N LYS A 98 -28.30 21.44 9.65
CA LYS A 98 -29.49 20.80 10.21
C LYS A 98 -29.34 19.28 10.28
N LEU A 99 -29.02 18.64 9.15
CA LEU A 99 -28.89 17.18 9.07
C LEU A 99 -27.70 16.66 9.90
N TYR A 100 -26.59 17.38 9.92
CA TYR A 100 -25.40 16.99 10.67
C TYR A 100 -25.63 17.04 12.19
N GLU A 101 -26.27 18.11 12.68
CA GLU A 101 -26.61 18.28 14.10
C GLU A 101 -27.66 17.25 14.56
N MET A 102 -28.69 16.99 13.75
CA MET A 102 -29.70 15.97 14.07
C MET A 102 -29.12 14.55 14.19
N ASN A 103 -28.00 14.27 13.50
CA ASN A 103 -27.33 12.96 13.54
C ASN A 103 -26.10 12.93 14.45
N ALA A 104 -25.81 14.04 15.14
CA ALA A 104 -24.73 14.10 16.11
C ALA A 104 -25.03 13.27 17.35
N PRO A 105 -23.99 12.71 18.00
CA PRO A 105 -24.18 12.08 19.29
C PRO A 105 -24.70 13.13 20.28
N SER A 106 -25.91 12.93 20.78
CA SER A 106 -26.52 13.71 21.84
C SER A 106 -26.63 12.84 23.10
N GLY A 107 -26.69 13.43 24.29
CA GLY A 107 -26.63 12.67 25.55
C GLY A 107 -27.67 11.52 25.66
N SER A 108 -28.81 11.63 24.97
CA SER A 108 -29.86 10.61 24.95
C SER A 108 -29.88 9.72 23.69
N ALA A 109 -29.12 10.06 22.64
CA ALA A 109 -29.06 9.31 21.39
C ALA A 109 -27.62 9.26 20.87
N ALA A 110 -27.09 8.04 20.68
CA ALA A 110 -25.70 7.81 20.24
C ALA A 110 -25.32 8.44 18.88
N GLY A 111 -26.28 8.98 18.14
CA GLY A 111 -26.07 9.53 16.80
C GLY A 111 -25.66 8.46 15.80
N SER A 112 -25.28 8.87 14.58
CA SER A 112 -24.72 7.96 13.59
C SER A 112 -23.50 8.58 12.90
N PRO A 113 -22.28 8.15 13.26
CA PRO A 113 -21.06 8.61 12.62
C PRO A 113 -21.05 8.36 11.10
N TYR A 114 -21.66 7.26 10.67
CA TYR A 114 -21.78 6.94 9.25
C TYR A 114 -22.65 7.96 8.50
N LEU A 115 -23.81 8.32 9.07
CA LEU A 115 -24.69 9.32 8.45
C LEU A 115 -24.02 10.69 8.42
N GLN A 116 -23.33 11.10 9.49
CA GLN A 116 -22.57 12.34 9.51
C GLN A 116 -21.51 12.39 8.40
N GLN A 117 -20.73 11.32 8.25
CA GLN A 117 -19.72 11.24 7.20
C GLN A 117 -20.34 11.24 5.79
N ARG A 118 -21.52 10.61 5.60
CA ARG A 118 -22.26 10.65 4.33
C ARG A 118 -22.77 12.05 4.02
N ILE A 119 -23.29 12.78 5.00
CA ILE A 119 -23.77 14.16 4.87
C ILE A 119 -22.60 15.11 4.53
N GLU A 120 -21.47 14.95 5.20
CA GLU A 120 -20.25 15.73 4.93
C GLU A 120 -19.73 15.49 3.50
N ASN A 121 -19.68 14.23 3.06
CA ASN A 121 -19.28 13.89 1.70
C ASN A 121 -20.25 14.45 0.65
N ALA A 122 -21.56 14.41 0.91
CA ALA A 122 -22.56 14.98 0.01
C ALA A 122 -22.35 16.49 -0.19
N GLN A 123 -22.12 17.24 0.90
CA GLN A 123 -21.83 18.68 0.83
C GLN A 123 -20.59 18.97 -0.03
N LYS A 124 -19.49 18.24 0.21
CA LYS A 124 -18.23 18.39 -0.54
C LYS A 124 -18.43 18.16 -2.04
N VAL A 125 -19.16 17.10 -2.42
CA VAL A 125 -19.44 16.77 -3.82
C VAL A 125 -20.23 17.88 -4.52
N ILE A 126 -21.27 18.43 -3.88
CA ILE A 126 -22.06 19.52 -4.47
C ILE A 126 -21.22 20.79 -4.62
N ILE A 127 -20.43 21.15 -3.61
CA ILE A 127 -19.56 22.34 -3.68
C ILE A 127 -18.54 22.21 -4.81
N GLN A 128 -17.87 21.06 -4.91
CA GLN A 128 -16.91 20.79 -5.98
C GLN A 128 -17.57 20.86 -7.38
N HIS A 129 -18.80 20.36 -7.50
CA HIS A 129 -19.56 20.44 -8.74
C HIS A 129 -19.87 21.90 -9.13
N LEU A 130 -20.30 22.72 -8.17
CA LEU A 130 -20.57 24.15 -8.39
C LEU A 130 -19.30 24.93 -8.79
N GLU A 131 -18.16 24.62 -8.18
CA GLU A 131 -16.86 25.22 -8.53
C GLU A 131 -16.42 24.82 -9.95
N SER A 132 -16.59 23.55 -10.31
CA SER A 132 -16.29 23.04 -11.66
C SER A 132 -17.17 23.69 -12.73
N GLN A 133 -18.45 23.94 -12.43
CA GLN A 133 -19.35 24.64 -13.35
C GLN A 133 -19.00 26.12 -13.55
N LYS A 134 -18.49 26.80 -12.52
CA LYS A 134 -18.04 28.20 -12.62
C LYS A 134 -16.82 28.35 -13.53
N GLY A 135 -15.88 27.41 -13.48
CA GLY A 135 -14.67 27.43 -14.31
C GLY A 135 -14.91 27.17 -15.80
N SER A 136 -15.97 26.42 -16.15
CA SER A 136 -16.35 26.12 -17.55
C SER A 136 -17.04 27.29 -18.28
N LYS A 137 -17.57 28.26 -17.53
CA LYS A 137 -18.29 29.43 -18.07
C LYS A 137 -17.44 30.69 -18.23
N SER A 138 -16.12 30.60 -18.03
CA SER A 138 -15.20 31.74 -18.18
C SER A 138 -14.41 31.70 -19.47
#